data_AF-A0A072TJ03-F1
#
_entry.id   AF-A0A072TJ03-F1
#
_cell.length_a   1.000
_cell.length_b   1.000
_cell.length_c   1.000
_cell.angle_alpha   90.00
_cell.angle_beta   90.00
_cell.angle_gamma   90.00
#
_symmetry.space_group_name_H-M   'P 1'
#
loop_
_entity.id
_entity.type
_entity.pdbx_description
1 polymer ?
#
loop_
_entity_poly.entity_id
_entity_poly.type
_entity_poly.pdbx_seq_one_letter_code
_entity_poly.pdbx_strand_id
1 'polypeptide(L)'
;MVYDPADIEYDSSRIWVIYKPNIPKTPQGFKRIMVLRKDYSKLDSNYITPTGKNLRTRNEIATYLKDHPQPSGVSASEFNFSSPKVMQDTIPEFIVKLKDSAEKKS
;
A
#
# COMPACT_ATOMS: atom_id res chain seq x y z
N MET A 1 -7.73 -18.83 -23.84
CA MET A 1 -6.91 -19.54 -22.85
C MET A 1 -6.97 -18.73 -21.58
N VAL A 2 -7.58 -19.29 -20.54
CA VAL A 2 -7.71 -18.63 -19.23
C VAL A 2 -6.49 -19.12 -18.44
N TYR A 3 -5.57 -18.22 -18.09
CA TYR A 3 -4.46 -18.58 -17.19
C TYR A 3 -5.06 -18.85 -15.81
N ASP A 4 -4.80 -20.03 -15.24
CA ASP A 4 -5.08 -20.28 -13.83
C ASP A 4 -4.10 -19.42 -13.01
N PRO A 5 -4.55 -18.59 -12.05
CA PRO A 5 -3.66 -17.81 -11.20
C PRO A 5 -2.63 -18.65 -10.42
N ALA A 6 -2.80 -19.99 -10.37
CA ALA A 6 -1.84 -20.92 -9.78
C ALA A 6 -0.59 -21.19 -10.65
N ASP A 7 -0.57 -20.84 -11.94
CA ASP A 7 0.53 -21.20 -12.88
C ASP A 7 1.63 -20.13 -13.01
N ILE A 8 1.64 -19.12 -12.13
CA ILE A 8 2.70 -18.11 -12.15
C ILE A 8 3.89 -18.64 -11.36
N GLU A 9 4.94 -19.08 -12.06
CA GLU A 9 6.23 -19.39 -11.44
C GLU A 9 6.85 -18.10 -10.85
N TYR A 10 6.99 -18.09 -9.53
CA TYR A 10 7.63 -17.02 -8.80
C TYR A 10 9.15 -17.10 -8.99
N ASP A 11 9.72 -16.28 -9.87
CA ASP A 11 11.17 -16.09 -9.88
C ASP A 11 11.60 -15.02 -8.85
N SER A 12 12.84 -15.12 -8.37
CA SER A 12 13.44 -14.15 -7.45
C SER A 12 13.98 -12.90 -8.15
N SER A 13 13.71 -12.73 -9.45
CA SER A 13 14.13 -11.54 -10.20
C SER A 13 13.28 -10.31 -9.87
N ARG A 14 12.10 -10.51 -9.26
CA ARG A 14 11.13 -9.48 -8.92
C ARG A 14 10.57 -9.69 -7.51
N ILE A 15 10.09 -8.61 -6.92
CA ILE A 15 9.41 -8.64 -5.63
C ILE A 15 7.94 -8.91 -5.84
N TRP A 16 7.46 -9.98 -5.22
CA TRP A 16 6.08 -10.41 -5.33
C TRP A 16 5.24 -9.89 -4.17
N VAL A 17 3.98 -9.58 -4.48
CA VAL A 17 3.00 -9.10 -3.51
C VAL A 17 1.69 -9.87 -3.64
N ILE A 18 1.09 -10.22 -2.51
CA ILE A 18 -0.19 -10.94 -2.47
C ILE A 18 -1.29 -9.97 -2.07
N TYR A 19 -2.23 -9.73 -2.98
CA TYR A 19 -3.42 -8.95 -2.71
C TYR A 19 -4.48 -9.76 -1.97
N LYS A 20 -5.20 -9.11 -1.07
CA LYS A 20 -6.44 -9.65 -0.52
C LYS A 20 -7.59 -9.38 -1.49
N PRO A 21 -8.50 -10.34 -1.72
CA PRO A 21 -9.71 -10.10 -2.50
C PRO A 21 -10.64 -9.10 -1.79
N ASN A 22 -11.64 -8.59 -2.51
CA ASN A 22 -12.72 -7.74 -1.98
C ASN A 22 -12.25 -6.41 -1.35
N ILE A 23 -11.26 -5.76 -1.97
CA ILE A 23 -10.88 -4.40 -1.59
C ILE A 23 -11.99 -3.44 -2.03
N PRO A 24 -12.56 -2.62 -1.12
CA PRO A 24 -13.56 -1.62 -1.47
C PRO A 24 -13.04 -0.64 -2.51
N LYS A 25 -13.94 -0.18 -3.38
CA LYS A 25 -13.64 0.86 -4.36
C LYS A 25 -13.22 2.14 -3.64
N THR A 26 -12.21 2.82 -4.17
CA THR A 26 -11.78 4.11 -3.61
C THR A 26 -12.88 5.15 -3.78
N PRO A 27 -13.17 5.96 -2.73
CA PRO A 27 -14.14 7.05 -2.83
C PRO A 27 -13.83 8.02 -3.97
N GLN A 28 -14.87 8.57 -4.61
CA GLN A 28 -14.74 9.45 -5.75
C GLN A 28 -13.90 10.70 -5.41
N GLY A 29 -13.06 11.13 -6.35
CA GLY A 29 -12.16 12.28 -6.18
C GLY A 29 -10.84 11.95 -5.47
N PHE A 30 -10.75 10.79 -4.82
CA PHE A 30 -9.51 10.31 -4.24
C PHE A 30 -8.84 9.28 -5.15
N LYS A 31 -7.51 9.22 -5.08
CA LYS A 31 -6.73 8.17 -5.75
C LYS A 31 -5.98 7.38 -4.69
N ARG A 32 -6.19 6.07 -4.64
CA ARG A 32 -5.40 5.18 -3.79
C ARG A 32 -4.08 4.87 -4.48
N ILE A 33 -2.98 5.07 -3.78
CA ILE A 33 -1.64 4.73 -4.24
C ILE A 33 -0.94 3.81 -3.25
N MET A 34 0.07 3.11 -3.75
CA MET A 34 0.76 2.06 -3.03
C MET A 34 2.25 2.35 -3.07
N VAL A 35 2.85 2.49 -1.89
CA VAL A 35 4.24 2.91 -1.74
C VAL A 35 5.01 1.78 -1.08
N LEU A 36 5.94 1.18 -1.81
CA LEU A 36 6.88 0.22 -1.24
C LEU A 36 7.91 0.97 -0.40
N ARG A 37 8.10 0.56 0.86
CA ARG A 37 9.13 1.15 1.71
C ARG A 37 10.51 0.89 1.12
N LYS A 38 11.45 1.80 1.39
CA LYS A 38 12.85 1.69 0.90
C LYS A 38 13.55 0.41 1.37
N ASP A 39 13.14 -0.11 2.52
CA ASP A 39 13.65 -1.32 3.11
C ASP A 39 12.88 -2.58 2.61
N TYR A 40 11.91 -2.41 1.71
CA TYR A 40 11.12 -3.50 1.14
C TYR A 40 10.32 -4.34 2.16
N SER A 41 10.25 -3.92 3.43
CA SER A 41 9.55 -4.68 4.48
C SER A 41 8.04 -4.74 4.22
N LYS A 42 7.49 -3.65 3.71
CA LYS A 42 6.05 -3.46 3.59
C LYS A 42 5.73 -2.50 2.46
N LEU A 43 4.55 -2.71 1.90
CA LEU A 43 3.91 -1.76 1.02
C LEU A 43 2.83 -1.01 1.82
N ASP A 44 2.84 0.31 1.80
CA ASP A 44 1.86 1.15 2.49
C ASP A 44 0.79 1.66 1.50
N SER A 45 -0.46 1.75 1.97
CA SER A 45 -1.56 2.32 1.18
C SER A 45 -1.76 3.77 1.57
N ASN A 46 -1.63 4.69 0.61
CA ASN A 46 -1.88 6.10 0.81
C ASN A 46 -3.00 6.58 -0.12
N TYR A 47 -3.53 7.77 0.16
CA TYR A 47 -4.55 8.41 -0.65
C TYR A 47 -4.12 9.80 -1.09
N ILE A 48 -4.26 10.08 -2.38
CA ILE A 48 -4.13 11.41 -2.95
C ILE A 48 -5.52 12.05 -2.99
N THR A 49 -5.65 13.19 -2.34
CA THR A 49 -6.85 14.02 -2.31
C THR A 49 -7.13 14.67 -3.69
N PRO A 50 -8.34 15.19 -3.92
CA PRO A 50 -8.62 15.98 -5.13
C PRO A 50 -7.68 17.17 -5.35
N THR A 51 -7.12 17.72 -4.27
CA THR A 51 -6.17 18.85 -4.29
C THR A 51 -4.71 18.40 -4.43
N GLY A 52 -4.45 17.09 -4.55
CA GLY A 52 -3.11 16.53 -4.72
C GLY A 52 -2.35 16.23 -3.42
N LYS A 53 -2.90 16.55 -2.25
CA LYS A 53 -2.29 16.20 -0.95
C LYS A 53 -2.29 14.69 -0.72
N ASN A 54 -1.16 14.18 -0.23
CA ASN A 54 -0.97 12.76 0.11
C ASN A 54 -1.27 12.52 1.59
N LEU A 55 -2.21 11.61 1.87
CA LEU A 55 -2.67 11.24 3.21
C LEU A 55 -2.34 9.76 3.48
N ARG A 56 -1.70 9.48 4.61
CA ARG A 56 -1.12 8.17 4.93
C ARG A 56 -1.91 7.40 5.98
N THR A 57 -2.77 8.09 6.71
CA THR A 57 -3.52 7.53 7.83
C THR A 57 -5.00 7.89 7.77
N ARG A 58 -5.83 7.08 8.44
CA ARG A 58 -7.27 7.38 8.57
C ARG A 58 -7.53 8.68 9.33
N ASN A 59 -6.69 9.01 10.31
CA ASN A 59 -6.82 10.27 11.07
C ASN A 59 -6.57 11.48 10.17
N GLU A 60 -5.54 11.44 9.33
CA GLU A 60 -5.30 12.51 8.35
C GLU A 60 -6.46 12.68 7.38
N ILE A 61 -7.10 11.57 6.96
CA ILE A 61 -8.32 11.64 6.15
C ILE A 61 -9.49 12.27 6.90
N ALA A 62 -9.71 11.87 8.16
CA ALA A 62 -10.78 12.45 8.98
C ALA A 62 -10.59 13.96 9.17
N THR A 63 -9.37 14.41 9.45
CA THR A 63 -9.03 15.83 9.52
C THR A 63 -9.25 16.52 8.17
N TYR A 64 -8.79 15.94 7.07
CA TYR A 64 -8.97 16.53 5.74
C TYR A 64 -10.45 16.70 5.39
N LEU A 65 -11.30 15.70 5.65
CA LEU A 65 -12.73 15.74 5.36
C LEU A 65 -13.48 16.76 6.23
N LYS A 66 -13.01 17.00 7.46
CA LYS A 66 -13.54 18.05 8.34
C LYS A 66 -13.22 19.45 7.79
N ASP A 67 -12.00 19.63 7.29
CA ASP A 67 -11.54 20.91 6.75
C ASP A 67 -12.06 21.18 5.33
N HIS A 68 -12.38 20.12 4.58
CA HIS A 68 -12.85 20.16 3.20
C HIS A 68 -14.15 19.34 3.07
N PRO A 69 -15.29 19.85 3.57
CA PRO A 69 -16.56 19.14 3.50
C PRO A 69 -16.93 18.88 2.03
N GLN A 70 -16.93 17.59 1.66
CA GLN A 70 -17.24 17.13 0.31
C GLN A 70 -18.77 17.11 0.09
N PRO A 71 -19.28 17.49 -1.09
CA PRO A 71 -20.71 17.43 -1.40
C PRO A 71 -21.30 16.02 -1.30
N SER A 72 -20.46 14.99 -1.48
CA SER A 72 -20.85 13.58 -1.57
C SER A 72 -20.90 12.83 -0.23
N GLY A 73 -20.64 13.49 0.91
CA GLY A 73 -20.80 12.87 2.24
C GLY A 73 -19.83 11.73 2.56
N VAL A 74 -18.67 11.68 1.90
CA VAL A 74 -17.66 10.62 2.08
C VAL A 74 -17.14 10.59 3.52
N SER A 75 -17.10 9.40 4.12
CA SER A 75 -16.60 9.13 5.46
C SER A 75 -15.18 8.56 5.47
N ALA A 76 -14.41 8.85 6.52
CA ALA A 76 -13.09 8.26 6.74
C ALA A 76 -13.10 6.72 6.86
N SER A 77 -14.26 6.12 7.19
CA SER A 77 -14.44 4.66 7.26
C SER A 77 -14.43 3.98 5.89
N GLU A 78 -14.73 4.70 4.81
CA GLU A 78 -14.74 4.17 3.44
C GLU A 78 -13.32 3.97 2.88
N PHE A 79 -12.30 4.51 3.56
CA PHE A 79 -10.91 4.40 3.15
C PHE A 79 -10.27 3.12 3.71
N ASN A 80 -9.91 2.22 2.79
CA ASN A 80 -9.22 0.98 3.11
C ASN A 80 -7.68 1.16 3.03
N PHE A 81 -7.01 1.01 4.17
CA PHE A 81 -5.55 1.07 4.27
C PHE A 81 -4.87 -0.31 4.18
N SER A 82 -5.63 -1.37 3.91
CA SER A 82 -5.12 -2.74 3.78
C SER A 82 -4.21 -2.87 2.57
N SER A 83 -2.90 -3.01 2.80
CA SER A 83 -1.94 -3.26 1.73
C SER A 83 -1.69 -4.75 1.48
N PRO A 84 -1.25 -5.11 0.26
CA PRO A 84 -0.72 -6.42 -0.05
C PRO A 84 0.44 -6.78 0.86
N LYS A 85 0.58 -8.08 1.09
CA LYS A 85 1.73 -8.62 1.79
C LYS A 85 2.89 -8.77 0.82
N VAL A 86 4.05 -8.19 1.15
CA VAL A 86 5.30 -8.43 0.42
C VAL A 86 5.81 -9.83 0.78
N MET A 87 6.14 -10.63 -0.23
CA MET A 87 6.76 -11.95 -0.07
C MET A 87 8.25 -11.77 0.25
N GLN A 88 8.62 -11.97 1.51
CA GLN A 88 9.96 -11.62 2.02
C GLN A 88 11.08 -12.44 1.35
N ASP A 89 10.75 -13.69 1.01
CA ASP A 89 11.53 -14.65 0.25
C ASP A 89 11.86 -14.20 -1.18
N THR A 90 11.17 -13.17 -1.69
CA THR A 90 11.42 -12.59 -3.01
C THR A 90 12.21 -11.27 -2.95
N ILE A 91 12.59 -10.84 -1.73
CA ILE A 91 13.41 -9.64 -1.54
C ILE A 91 14.88 -10.01 -1.77
N PRO A 92 15.63 -9.26 -2.61
CA PRO A 92 17.03 -9.54 -2.85
C PRO A 92 17.87 -9.55 -1.57
N GLU A 93 18.78 -10.54 -1.42
CA GLU A 93 19.58 -10.74 -0.20
C GLU A 93 20.38 -9.49 0.23
N PHE A 94 20.85 -8.68 -0.71
CA PHE A 94 21.64 -7.49 -0.39
C PHE A 94 20.80 -6.45 0.39
N ILE A 95 19.49 -6.39 0.16
CA ILE A 95 18.57 -5.55 0.94
C ILE A 95 18.41 -6.10 2.36
N VAL A 96 18.32 -7.42 2.51
CA VAL A 96 18.20 -8.09 3.81
C VAL A 96 19.45 -7.84 4.66
N LYS A 97 20.64 -8.01 4.07
CA LYS A 97 21.93 -7.76 4.76
C LYS A 97 22.11 -6.31 5.21
N LEU A 98 21.57 -5.34 4.46
CA LEU A 98 21.57 -3.93 4.86
C LEU A 98 20.70 -3.67 6.10
N LYS A 99 19.56 -4.37 6.24
CA LYS A 99 18.72 -4.27 7.45
C LYS A 99 19.42 -4.81 8.68
N ASP A 100 19.94 -6.04 8.61
CA ASP A 100 20.61 -6.68 9.75
C ASP A 100 21.81 -5.84 10.24
N SER A 101 22.50 -5.20 9.30
CA SER A 101 23.63 -4.32 9.61
C SER A 101 23.21 -2.99 10.25
N ALA A 102 22.01 -2.48 9.93
CA ALA A 102 21.46 -1.27 10.53
C ALA A 102 20.91 -1.55 11.94
N GLU A 103 20.27 -2.70 12.15
CA GLU A 103 19.74 -3.10 13.46
C GLU A 103 20.84 -3.43 14.47
N LYS A 104 21.97 -4.01 14.03
CA LYS A 104 23.14 -4.25 14.90
C LYS A 104 23.90 -3.00 15.34
N LYS A 105 23.63 -1.84 14.73
CA LYS A 105 24.31 -0.58 15.04
C LYS A 105 23.47 0.35 15.94
N SER A 106 22.31 -0.10 16.40
CA SER A 106 21.37 0.71 17.18
C SER A 106 21.25 0.29 18.64
#